data_AF-A0A6A0H9I4-F1
#
_entry.id   AF-A0A6A0H9I4-F1
#
_cell.length_a   1.000
_cell.length_b   1.000
_cell.length_c   1.000
_cell.angle_alpha   90.00
_cell.angle_beta   90.00
_cell.angle_gamma   90.00
#
_symmetry.space_group_name_H-M   'P 1'
#
loop_
_entity.id
_entity.type
_entity.pdbx_description
1 polymer ?
#
loop_
_entity_poly.entity_id
_entity_poly.type
_entity_poly.pdbx_seq_one_letter_code
_entity_poly.pdbx_strand_id
1 'polypeptide(L)'
;MSLRVPRFLSSVEYENYGKTLVIRYADFQDSGQYECEATNGVGTAQTYSMDVQVQAIPYFTVEPEIQNKAEGETAEFFCNATGYPKPEMIWMYNGMRLELAPFNPRRISDDNKITIYNLTKEDTGNYGCNATNVHGYTYKDVYVNVLALPPGLRTPPPDLRVVDGAEVNLTCRMFGAPKPRITWSRNGMELTGGKYKVTEEGDMFIK
;
A
#
# COMPACT_ATOMS: atom_id res chain seq x y z
N MET A 1 64.95 67.23 1.15
CA MET A 1 64.32 66.62 -0.04
C MET A 1 64.07 65.15 0.31
N SER A 2 62.84 64.83 0.70
CA SER A 2 62.51 63.60 1.46
C SER A 2 62.25 62.41 0.55
N LEU A 3 62.96 61.32 0.87
CA LEU A 3 62.81 59.88 0.63
C LEU A 3 61.79 59.37 -0.39
N ARG A 4 62.29 58.58 -1.35
CA ARG A 4 61.51 57.62 -2.16
C ARG A 4 60.97 56.51 -1.25
N VAL A 5 59.68 56.23 -1.36
CA VAL A 5 59.07 54.98 -0.90
C VAL A 5 58.72 54.17 -2.15
N PRO A 6 59.24 52.94 -2.33
CA PRO A 6 58.71 52.07 -3.37
C PRO A 6 57.36 51.52 -2.89
N ARG A 7 56.28 51.87 -3.59
CA ARG A 7 55.00 51.17 -3.44
C ARG A 7 55.14 49.80 -4.12
N PHE A 8 55.32 48.76 -3.32
CA PHE A 8 55.11 47.39 -3.77
C PHE A 8 53.60 47.19 -3.98
N LEU A 9 53.17 47.19 -5.23
CA LEU A 9 51.88 46.63 -5.63
C LEU A 9 52.14 45.14 -5.89
N SER A 10 51.98 44.29 -4.88
CA SER A 10 51.84 42.85 -5.11
C SER A 10 50.41 42.59 -5.54
N SER A 11 50.19 42.43 -6.84
CA SER A 11 48.97 41.78 -7.33
C SER A 11 49.09 40.29 -7.01
N VAL A 12 48.40 39.83 -5.98
CA VAL A 12 48.23 38.40 -5.74
C VAL A 12 47.23 37.90 -6.78
N GLU A 13 47.72 37.21 -7.80
CA GLU A 13 46.87 36.38 -8.67
C GLU A 13 46.55 35.10 -7.92
N TYR A 14 45.26 34.85 -7.66
CA TYR A 14 44.82 33.60 -7.06
C TYR A 14 44.56 32.58 -8.16
N GLU A 15 45.29 31.47 -8.16
CA GLU A 15 44.97 30.33 -9.02
C GLU A 15 43.67 29.67 -8.55
N ASN A 16 42.73 29.43 -9.47
CA ASN A 16 41.45 28.81 -9.17
C ASN A 16 41.56 27.28 -9.29
N TYR A 17 41.58 26.58 -8.15
CA TYR A 17 41.62 25.11 -8.06
C TYR A 17 40.23 24.47 -7.82
N GLY A 18 39.15 25.14 -8.22
CA GLY A 18 37.78 24.68 -7.96
C GLY A 18 37.52 23.23 -8.41
N LYS A 19 36.81 22.48 -7.57
CA LYS A 19 36.25 21.16 -7.91
C LYS A 19 34.73 21.27 -8.07
N THR A 20 34.16 20.48 -8.97
CA THR A 20 32.72 20.46 -9.24
C THR A 20 32.16 19.07 -8.94
N LEU A 21 31.11 19.02 -8.11
CA LEU A 21 30.26 17.84 -7.98
C LEU A 21 29.21 17.85 -9.11
N VAL A 22 29.12 16.76 -9.86
CA VAL A 22 28.16 16.62 -10.98
C VAL A 22 27.29 15.38 -10.75
N ILE A 23 25.99 15.59 -10.55
CA ILE A 23 24.98 14.53 -10.51
C ILE A 23 24.32 14.47 -11.88
N ARG A 24 24.56 13.40 -12.65
CA ARG A 24 24.15 13.32 -14.08
C ARG A 24 22.71 12.84 -14.27
N TYR A 25 22.18 12.08 -13.30
CA TYR A 25 20.84 11.52 -13.33
C TYR A 25 20.21 11.70 -11.95
N ALA A 26 19.92 12.97 -11.61
CA ALA A 26 19.40 13.28 -10.29
C ALA A 26 17.99 12.72 -10.12
N ASP A 27 17.73 12.10 -8.97
CA ASP A 27 16.40 11.69 -8.55
C ASP A 27 15.98 12.38 -7.24
N PHE A 28 14.80 12.04 -6.72
CA PHE A 28 14.28 12.69 -5.53
C PHE A 28 15.16 12.47 -4.28
N GLN A 29 15.93 11.38 -4.24
CA GLN A 29 16.85 11.04 -3.14
C GLN A 29 18.09 11.93 -3.13
N ASP A 30 18.42 12.59 -4.25
CA ASP A 30 19.50 13.58 -4.32
C ASP A 30 19.12 14.95 -3.75
N SER A 31 17.86 15.13 -3.30
CA SER A 31 17.45 16.35 -2.60
C SER A 31 18.04 16.39 -1.19
N GLY A 32 18.58 17.53 -0.79
CA GLY A 32 19.15 17.70 0.54
C GLY A 32 20.07 18.91 0.63
N GLN A 33 20.66 19.08 1.81
CA GLN A 33 21.67 20.10 2.06
C GLN A 33 23.04 19.56 1.67
N TYR A 34 23.72 20.26 0.78
CA TYR A 34 25.08 19.99 0.35
C TYR A 34 26.01 21.04 0.95
N GLU A 35 27.21 20.63 1.35
CA GLU A 35 28.19 21.53 1.95
C GLU A 35 29.49 21.52 1.17
N CYS A 36 30.07 22.69 0.99
CA CYS A 36 31.39 22.88 0.39
C CYS A 36 32.33 23.45 1.44
N GLU A 37 33.33 22.66 1.82
CA GLU A 37 34.42 23.04 2.73
C GLU A 37 35.76 22.85 2.01
N ALA A 38 36.67 23.82 2.18
CA ALA A 38 38.03 23.74 1.64
C ALA A 38 39.04 23.72 2.78
N THR A 39 40.00 22.80 2.74
CA THR A 39 41.05 22.68 3.76
C THR A 39 42.43 22.54 3.10
N ASN A 40 43.46 23.03 3.77
CA ASN A 40 44.86 22.78 3.41
C ASN A 40 45.71 22.62 4.69
N GLY A 41 47.03 22.44 4.54
CA GLY A 41 47.93 22.23 5.67
C GLY A 41 48.06 23.42 6.64
N VAL A 42 47.45 24.57 6.33
CA VAL A 42 47.46 25.79 7.16
C VAL A 42 46.12 25.98 7.88
N GLY A 43 45.02 25.43 7.36
CA GLY A 43 43.72 25.48 8.04
C GLY A 43 42.52 25.11 7.16
N THR A 44 41.34 25.36 7.71
CA THR A 44 40.02 25.12 7.08
C THR A 44 39.35 26.46 6.76
N ALA A 45 38.81 26.57 5.56
CA ALA A 45 38.03 27.72 5.11
C ALA A 45 36.61 27.69 5.68
N GLN A 46 35.83 28.73 5.39
CA GLN A 46 34.40 28.78 5.71
C GLN A 46 33.63 27.71 4.91
N THR A 47 32.78 26.97 5.59
CA THR A 47 31.82 26.05 4.98
C THR A 47 30.62 26.83 4.42
N TYR A 48 30.25 26.53 3.17
CA TYR A 48 29.04 27.04 2.55
C TYR A 48 28.06 25.90 2.29
N SER A 49 26.82 26.05 2.78
CA SER A 49 25.74 25.09 2.58
C SER A 49 24.81 25.54 1.44
N MET A 50 24.27 24.58 0.67
CA MET A 50 23.31 24.80 -0.40
C MET A 50 22.19 23.76 -0.30
N ASP A 51 20.94 24.20 -0.36
CA ASP A 51 19.79 23.30 -0.38
C ASP A 51 19.42 22.97 -1.83
N VAL A 52 19.60 21.71 -2.21
CA VAL A 52 19.22 21.19 -3.53
C VAL A 52 17.86 20.51 -3.40
N GLN A 53 16.87 21.00 -4.14
CA GLN A 53 15.54 20.39 -4.21
C GLN A 53 15.29 19.88 -5.63
N VAL A 54 15.28 18.56 -5.80
CA VAL A 54 14.93 17.93 -7.06
C VAL A 54 13.41 17.90 -7.21
N GLN A 55 12.93 18.29 -8.40
CA GLN A 55 11.52 18.18 -8.77
C GLN A 55 11.27 16.87 -9.50
N ALA A 56 10.22 16.14 -9.11
CA ALA A 56 9.91 14.82 -9.67
C ALA A 56 8.41 14.52 -9.59
N ILE A 57 7.98 13.43 -10.22
CA ILE A 57 6.63 12.87 -10.02
C ILE A 57 6.42 12.48 -8.54
N PRO A 58 5.16 12.40 -8.07
CA PRO A 58 4.88 11.98 -6.70
C PRO A 58 5.23 10.49 -6.47
N TYR A 59 5.52 10.14 -5.22
CA TYR A 59 5.69 8.75 -4.78
C TYR A 59 4.89 8.48 -3.50
N PHE A 60 4.40 7.24 -3.35
CA PHE A 60 3.64 6.85 -2.17
C PHE A 60 4.54 6.71 -0.95
N THR A 61 4.08 7.28 0.17
CA THR A 61 4.60 6.98 1.51
C THR A 61 3.70 5.99 2.24
N VAL A 62 2.42 5.94 1.87
CA VAL A 62 1.45 4.93 2.31
C VAL A 62 0.61 4.53 1.11
N GLU A 63 0.59 3.24 0.79
CA GLU A 63 -0.28 2.67 -0.24
C GLU A 63 -1.55 2.08 0.39
N PRO A 64 -2.71 2.16 -0.29
CA PRO A 64 -3.89 1.45 0.15
C PRO A 64 -3.67 -0.07 0.05
N GLU A 65 -4.16 -0.80 1.06
CA GLU A 65 -4.06 -2.26 1.13
C GLU A 65 -5.41 -2.93 0.87
N ILE A 66 -5.38 -4.16 0.35
CA ILE A 66 -6.58 -4.97 0.10
C ILE A 66 -7.23 -5.33 1.43
N GLN A 67 -8.55 -5.15 1.54
CA GLN A 67 -9.34 -5.57 2.70
C GLN A 67 -10.40 -6.58 2.33
N ASN A 68 -10.42 -7.71 3.04
CA ASN A 68 -11.51 -8.68 3.02
C ASN A 68 -12.46 -8.32 4.16
N LYS A 69 -13.67 -7.86 3.83
CA LYS A 69 -14.67 -7.41 4.80
C LYS A 69 -16.03 -8.03 4.50
N ALA A 70 -16.77 -8.36 5.54
CA ALA A 70 -18.14 -8.84 5.46
C ALA A 70 -19.14 -7.67 5.40
N GLU A 71 -20.35 -7.94 4.91
CA GLU A 71 -21.48 -7.02 5.05
C GLU A 71 -21.66 -6.58 6.51
N GLY A 72 -22.00 -5.32 6.72
CA GLY A 72 -22.14 -4.72 8.05
C GLY A 72 -20.84 -4.23 8.68
N GLU A 73 -19.68 -4.68 8.21
CA GLU A 73 -18.39 -4.20 8.70
C GLU A 73 -18.05 -2.80 8.18
N THR A 74 -16.94 -2.23 8.69
CA THR A 74 -16.35 -0.98 8.19
C THR A 74 -15.04 -1.27 7.47
N ALA A 75 -14.87 -0.69 6.28
CA ALA A 75 -13.62 -0.69 5.52
C ALA A 75 -12.94 0.68 5.62
N GLU A 76 -11.62 0.69 5.73
CA GLU A 76 -10.81 1.91 5.84
C GLU A 76 -9.57 1.80 4.97
N PHE A 77 -9.43 2.66 3.96
CA PHE A 77 -8.23 2.69 3.13
C PHE A 77 -7.45 3.96 3.44
N PHE A 78 -6.14 3.80 3.60
CA PHE A 78 -5.21 4.89 3.81
C PHE A 78 -4.36 5.05 2.57
N CYS A 79 -4.04 6.29 2.24
CA CYS A 79 -3.16 6.62 1.14
C CYS A 79 -2.44 7.91 1.47
N ASN A 80 -1.16 7.98 1.18
CA ASN A 80 -0.42 9.22 1.30
C ASN A 80 0.72 9.21 0.27
N ALA A 81 0.93 10.34 -0.38
CA ALA A 81 2.02 10.53 -1.30
C ALA A 81 2.71 11.85 -1.02
N THR A 82 4.00 11.89 -1.31
CA THR A 82 4.79 13.10 -1.23
C THR A 82 5.56 13.30 -2.52
N GLY A 83 6.20 14.45 -2.64
CA GLY A 83 6.91 14.87 -3.83
C GLY A 83 7.06 16.38 -3.86
N TYR A 84 7.93 16.84 -4.74
CA TYR A 84 8.10 18.27 -4.98
C TYR A 84 7.92 18.56 -6.48
N PRO A 85 6.99 19.44 -6.87
CA PRO A 85 6.00 20.13 -6.01
C PRO A 85 5.03 19.17 -5.31
N LYS A 86 4.46 19.63 -4.17
CA LYS A 86 3.52 18.85 -3.35
C LYS A 86 2.36 18.34 -4.21
N PRO A 87 2.04 17.03 -4.17
CA PRO A 87 0.94 16.49 -4.96
C PRO A 87 -0.45 16.85 -4.42
N GLU A 88 -1.43 16.88 -5.32
CA GLU A 88 -2.86 16.80 -5.01
C GLU A 88 -3.25 15.32 -4.89
N MET A 89 -4.00 14.97 -3.84
CA MET A 89 -4.47 13.63 -3.56
C MET A 89 -5.95 13.50 -3.95
N ILE A 90 -6.29 12.45 -4.71
CA ILE A 90 -7.65 12.21 -5.19
C ILE A 90 -8.00 10.73 -5.03
N TRP A 91 -9.11 10.46 -4.36
CA TRP A 91 -9.70 9.13 -4.33
C TRP A 91 -10.47 8.82 -5.61
N MET A 92 -10.37 7.57 -6.06
CA MET A 92 -11.02 7.01 -7.24
C MET A 92 -11.94 5.86 -6.82
N TYR A 93 -13.08 5.72 -7.47
CA TYR A 93 -13.97 4.57 -7.35
C TYR A 93 -14.37 4.09 -8.73
N ASN A 94 -14.03 2.83 -9.05
CA ASN A 94 -14.28 2.21 -10.35
C ASN A 94 -13.82 3.08 -11.53
N GLY A 95 -12.62 3.69 -11.40
CA GLY A 95 -12.01 4.54 -12.43
C GLY A 95 -12.56 5.97 -12.51
N MET A 96 -13.52 6.36 -11.67
CA MET A 96 -14.03 7.73 -11.59
C MET A 96 -13.50 8.44 -10.34
N ARG A 97 -13.29 9.77 -10.42
CA ARG A 97 -13.01 10.58 -9.21
C ARG A 97 -14.15 10.38 -8.22
N LEU A 98 -13.83 10.18 -6.95
CA LEU A 98 -14.81 9.81 -5.94
C LEU A 98 -15.94 10.85 -5.81
N GLU A 99 -15.62 12.13 -6.01
CA GLU A 99 -16.58 13.24 -6.03
C GLU A 99 -17.62 13.16 -7.17
N LEU A 100 -17.30 12.43 -8.24
CA LEU A 100 -18.17 12.19 -9.40
C LEU A 100 -18.83 10.81 -9.38
N ALA A 101 -18.46 9.96 -8.42
CA ALA A 101 -19.01 8.63 -8.27
C ALA A 101 -20.46 8.69 -7.75
N PRO A 102 -21.26 7.61 -7.92
CA PRO A 102 -22.58 7.52 -7.33
C PRO A 102 -22.55 7.84 -5.83
N PHE A 103 -23.43 8.74 -5.41
CA PHE A 103 -23.49 9.18 -4.02
C PHE A 103 -23.72 8.00 -3.08
N ASN A 104 -22.91 7.94 -2.03
CA ASN A 104 -23.01 6.92 -1.00
C ASN A 104 -22.82 7.56 0.38
N PRO A 105 -23.88 7.70 1.20
CA PRO A 105 -23.81 8.39 2.48
C PRO A 105 -22.96 7.66 3.53
N ARG A 106 -22.63 6.38 3.29
CA ARG A 106 -21.78 5.57 4.18
C ARG A 106 -20.29 5.76 3.90
N ARG A 107 -19.95 6.46 2.82
CA ARG A 107 -18.58 6.68 2.35
C ARG A 107 -18.12 8.09 2.71
N ILE A 108 -17.12 8.19 3.58
CA ILE A 108 -16.53 9.44 4.04
C ILE A 108 -15.06 9.44 3.63
N SER A 109 -14.59 10.51 3.00
CA SER A 109 -13.20 10.63 2.55
C SER A 109 -12.59 11.97 2.94
N ASP A 110 -11.30 11.95 3.24
CA ASP A 110 -10.39 13.09 3.21
C ASP A 110 -9.24 12.78 2.23
N ASP A 111 -8.24 13.66 2.13
CA ASP A 111 -7.11 13.52 1.22
C ASP A 111 -6.33 12.20 1.40
N ASN A 112 -6.26 11.68 2.63
CA ASN A 112 -5.39 10.55 2.99
C ASN A 112 -6.15 9.30 3.41
N LYS A 113 -7.47 9.38 3.62
CA LYS A 113 -8.28 8.28 4.13
C LYS A 113 -9.64 8.26 3.47
N ILE A 114 -10.12 7.06 3.14
CA ILE A 114 -11.53 6.81 2.85
C ILE A 114 -12.06 5.73 3.79
N THR A 115 -13.22 5.98 4.38
CA THR A 115 -13.93 5.06 5.28
C THR A 115 -15.30 4.75 4.70
N ILE A 116 -15.67 3.47 4.70
CA ILE A 116 -16.97 3.00 4.25
C ILE A 116 -17.61 2.22 5.40
N TYR A 117 -18.63 2.81 6.02
CA TYR A 117 -19.34 2.21 7.15
C TYR A 117 -20.40 1.23 6.67
N ASN A 118 -20.71 0.22 7.52
CA ASN A 118 -21.83 -0.69 7.33
C ASN A 118 -21.91 -1.22 5.88
N LEU A 119 -20.85 -1.90 5.44
CA LEU A 119 -20.66 -2.34 4.05
C LEU A 119 -21.86 -3.13 3.51
N THR A 120 -22.18 -2.92 2.24
CA THR A 120 -23.14 -3.71 1.47
C THR A 120 -22.49 -4.24 0.20
N LYS A 121 -23.14 -5.17 -0.50
CA LYS A 121 -22.67 -5.66 -1.80
C LYS A 121 -22.39 -4.57 -2.83
N GLU A 122 -23.11 -3.46 -2.77
CA GLU A 122 -22.95 -2.31 -3.68
C GLU A 122 -21.63 -1.56 -3.50
N ASP A 123 -20.94 -1.76 -2.36
CA ASP A 123 -19.60 -1.21 -2.12
C ASP A 123 -18.48 -2.10 -2.71
N THR A 124 -18.84 -3.19 -3.39
CA THR A 124 -17.85 -4.02 -4.11
C THR A 124 -17.33 -3.25 -5.32
N GLY A 125 -16.01 -3.12 -5.42
CA GLY A 125 -15.39 -2.40 -6.52
C GLY A 125 -13.92 -2.08 -6.30
N ASN A 126 -13.33 -1.37 -7.26
CA ASN A 126 -11.97 -0.84 -7.17
C ASN A 126 -12.00 0.52 -6.48
N TYR A 127 -11.26 0.62 -5.37
CA TYR A 127 -10.98 1.88 -4.69
C TYR A 127 -9.52 2.24 -4.97
N GLY A 128 -9.32 3.43 -5.50
CA GLY A 128 -8.02 3.89 -5.95
C GLY A 128 -7.62 5.18 -5.28
N CYS A 129 -6.33 5.39 -5.16
CA CYS A 129 -5.76 6.67 -4.75
C CYS A 129 -4.80 7.15 -5.83
N ASN A 130 -4.96 8.39 -6.27
CA ASN A 130 -4.13 9.04 -7.27
C ASN A 130 -3.49 10.29 -6.65
N ALA A 131 -2.17 10.40 -6.79
CA ALA A 131 -1.40 11.56 -6.40
C ALA A 131 -0.80 12.21 -7.66
N THR A 132 -1.11 13.48 -7.90
CA THR A 132 -0.70 14.20 -9.12
C THR A 132 0.01 15.50 -8.78
N ASN A 133 1.10 15.80 -9.49
CA ASN A 133 1.70 17.14 -9.53
C ASN A 133 2.00 17.56 -10.97
N VAL A 134 2.63 18.72 -11.16
CA VAL A 134 2.92 19.27 -12.49
C VAL A 134 3.85 18.41 -13.35
N HIS A 135 4.59 17.47 -12.73
CA HIS A 135 5.54 16.59 -13.43
C HIS A 135 4.95 15.23 -13.76
N GLY A 136 3.83 14.84 -13.15
CA GLY A 136 3.17 13.56 -13.42
C GLY A 136 2.34 13.05 -12.25
N TYR A 137 2.10 11.75 -12.23
CA TYR A 137 1.22 11.11 -11.25
C TYR A 137 1.71 9.73 -10.83
N THR A 138 1.27 9.30 -9.66
CA THR A 138 1.34 7.90 -9.20
C THR A 138 -0.04 7.48 -8.70
N TYR A 139 -0.40 6.21 -8.89
CA TYR A 139 -1.71 5.71 -8.51
C TYR A 139 -1.65 4.27 -8.02
N LYS A 140 -2.59 3.91 -7.14
CA LYS A 140 -2.76 2.54 -6.65
C LYS A 140 -4.23 2.22 -6.47
N ASP A 141 -4.66 1.10 -7.04
CA ASP A 141 -6.01 0.55 -6.89
C ASP A 141 -6.00 -0.70 -6.01
N VAL A 142 -7.05 -0.85 -5.19
CA VAL A 142 -7.35 -2.04 -4.40
C VAL A 142 -8.78 -2.49 -4.65
N TYR A 143 -8.96 -3.79 -4.91
CA TYR A 143 -10.28 -4.37 -5.10
C TYR A 143 -10.88 -4.78 -3.76
N VAL A 144 -12.08 -4.27 -3.49
CA VAL A 144 -12.86 -4.59 -2.29
C VAL A 144 -13.96 -5.55 -2.70
N ASN A 145 -13.97 -6.72 -2.07
CA ASN A 145 -15.03 -7.71 -2.23
C ASN A 145 -15.81 -7.83 -0.93
N VAL A 146 -17.02 -7.27 -0.89
CA VAL A 146 -17.86 -7.36 0.30
C VAL A 146 -18.51 -8.74 0.36
N LEU A 147 -18.23 -9.51 1.40
CA LEU A 147 -18.74 -10.87 1.55
C LEU A 147 -20.12 -10.85 2.21
N ALA A 148 -21.12 -11.46 1.56
CA ALA A 148 -22.53 -11.34 1.97
C ALA A 148 -22.95 -12.29 3.10
N LEU A 149 -22.31 -13.46 3.19
CA LEU A 149 -22.84 -14.52 4.03
C LEU A 149 -21.69 -15.31 4.67
N PRO A 150 -21.48 -15.21 6.00
CA PRO A 150 -20.49 -16.02 6.67
C PRO A 150 -20.84 -17.51 6.54
N PRO A 151 -19.84 -18.41 6.62
CA PRO A 151 -20.09 -19.84 6.59
C PRO A 151 -20.93 -20.28 7.79
N GLY A 152 -21.98 -21.04 7.55
CA GLY A 152 -22.79 -21.63 8.61
C GLY A 152 -23.32 -23.01 8.22
N LEU A 153 -23.58 -23.85 9.22
CA LEU A 153 -24.19 -25.17 9.03
C LEU A 153 -25.71 -25.02 9.12
N ARG A 154 -26.44 -25.51 8.11
CA ARG A 154 -27.91 -25.47 8.09
C ARG A 154 -28.52 -26.42 9.12
N THR A 155 -27.99 -27.63 9.19
CA THR A 155 -28.50 -28.69 10.06
C THR A 155 -27.32 -29.42 10.68
N PRO A 156 -27.22 -29.51 12.02
CA PRO A 156 -26.25 -30.37 12.67
C PRO A 156 -26.40 -31.80 12.14
N PRO A 157 -25.31 -32.49 11.75
CA PRO A 157 -25.38 -33.89 11.38
C PRO A 157 -25.95 -34.68 12.57
N PRO A 158 -26.93 -35.59 12.35
CA PRO A 158 -27.45 -36.40 13.43
C PRO A 158 -26.40 -37.44 13.89
N ASP A 159 -26.49 -37.86 15.14
CA ASP A 159 -25.74 -39.01 15.63
C ASP A 159 -26.17 -40.27 14.88
N LEU A 160 -25.19 -41.03 14.37
CA LEU A 160 -25.42 -42.27 13.65
C LEU A 160 -24.99 -43.48 14.47
N ARG A 161 -25.81 -44.53 14.45
CA ARG A 161 -25.45 -45.88 14.94
C ARG A 161 -25.50 -46.82 13.76
N VAL A 162 -24.37 -47.41 13.41
CA VAL A 162 -24.22 -48.26 12.23
C VAL A 162 -23.66 -49.62 12.62
N VAL A 163 -24.09 -50.65 11.90
CA VAL A 163 -23.63 -52.03 12.10
C VAL A 163 -22.26 -52.19 11.44
N ASP A 164 -21.43 -53.07 11.97
CA ASP A 164 -20.13 -53.38 11.38
C ASP A 164 -20.27 -53.84 9.91
N GLY A 165 -19.37 -53.35 9.06
CA GLY A 165 -19.40 -53.58 7.61
C GLY A 165 -20.41 -52.75 6.82
N ALA A 166 -21.23 -51.91 7.46
CA ALA A 166 -22.13 -51.00 6.76
C ALA A 166 -21.40 -49.76 6.21
N GLU A 167 -21.82 -49.30 5.03
CA GLU A 167 -21.39 -48.01 4.48
C GLU A 167 -22.04 -46.85 5.27
N VAL A 168 -21.28 -45.79 5.54
CA VAL A 168 -21.75 -44.63 6.30
C VAL A 168 -21.69 -43.37 5.45
N ASN A 169 -22.79 -42.61 5.42
CA ASN A 169 -22.86 -41.28 4.82
C ASN A 169 -23.08 -40.23 5.92
N LEU A 170 -22.11 -39.34 6.08
CA LEU A 170 -22.16 -38.19 6.98
C LEU A 170 -22.49 -36.94 6.17
N THR A 171 -23.70 -36.42 6.35
CA THR A 171 -24.18 -35.25 5.61
C THR A 171 -23.81 -33.95 6.35
N CYS A 172 -23.23 -32.98 5.64
CA CYS A 172 -22.91 -31.66 6.19
C CYS A 172 -23.37 -30.56 5.23
N ARG A 173 -24.58 -30.02 5.48
CA ARG A 173 -25.15 -28.94 4.66
C ARG A 173 -24.70 -27.59 5.19
N MET A 174 -23.97 -26.84 4.37
CA MET A 174 -23.53 -25.49 4.70
C MET A 174 -24.15 -24.40 3.81
N PHE A 175 -24.04 -23.17 4.28
CA PHE A 175 -24.29 -21.95 3.51
C PHE A 175 -23.11 -20.99 3.69
N GLY A 176 -22.95 -20.04 2.78
CA GLY A 176 -21.95 -18.98 2.84
C GLY A 176 -21.66 -18.45 1.43
N ALA A 177 -21.19 -17.20 1.36
CA ALA A 177 -20.85 -16.52 0.12
C ALA A 177 -19.57 -15.69 0.34
N PRO A 178 -18.41 -16.13 -0.20
CA PRO A 178 -18.22 -17.15 -1.24
C PRO A 178 -18.49 -18.58 -0.75
N LYS A 179 -18.66 -19.55 -1.68
CA LYS A 179 -18.94 -20.96 -1.33
C LYS A 179 -17.85 -21.46 -0.36
N PRO A 180 -18.20 -21.82 0.89
CA PRO A 180 -17.17 -22.23 1.84
C PRO A 180 -16.64 -23.63 1.53
N ARG A 181 -15.48 -23.96 2.11
CA ARG A 181 -14.87 -25.29 2.03
C ARG A 181 -15.21 -26.10 3.28
N ILE A 182 -15.63 -27.35 3.11
CA ILE A 182 -15.81 -28.31 4.21
C ILE A 182 -14.54 -29.14 4.39
N THR A 183 -14.17 -29.36 5.65
CA THR A 183 -13.16 -30.34 6.06
C THR A 183 -13.76 -31.22 7.13
N TRP A 184 -13.39 -32.50 7.13
CA TRP A 184 -13.85 -33.49 8.10
C TRP A 184 -12.66 -33.94 8.92
N SER A 185 -12.84 -34.09 10.23
CA SER A 185 -11.80 -34.60 11.12
C SER A 185 -12.35 -35.59 12.12
N ARG A 186 -11.51 -36.53 12.56
CA ARG A 186 -11.81 -37.45 13.66
C ARG A 186 -10.71 -37.33 14.69
N ASN A 187 -11.07 -36.98 15.92
CA ASN A 187 -10.13 -36.77 17.03
C ASN A 187 -8.99 -35.81 16.67
N GLY A 188 -9.31 -34.73 15.94
CA GLY A 188 -8.35 -33.71 15.52
C GLY A 188 -7.51 -34.05 14.29
N MET A 189 -7.62 -35.27 13.74
CA MET A 189 -6.94 -35.64 12.50
C MET A 189 -7.87 -35.47 11.30
N GLU A 190 -7.42 -34.70 10.29
CA GLU A 190 -8.16 -34.50 9.04
C GLU A 190 -8.32 -35.83 8.30
N LEU A 191 -9.55 -36.11 7.88
CA LEU A 191 -9.91 -37.31 7.16
C LEU A 191 -9.78 -37.06 5.66
N THR A 192 -8.73 -37.62 5.05
CA THR A 192 -8.46 -37.49 3.62
C THR A 192 -8.15 -38.85 2.98
N GLY A 193 -8.71 -39.11 1.80
CA GLY A 193 -8.41 -40.29 0.99
C GLY A 193 -8.76 -41.65 1.59
N GLY A 194 -8.33 -42.72 0.92
CA GLY A 194 -8.57 -44.10 1.34
C GLY A 194 -10.06 -44.46 1.32
N LYS A 195 -10.59 -44.84 2.48
CA LYS A 195 -12.03 -45.14 2.64
C LYS A 195 -12.91 -43.89 2.79
N TYR A 196 -12.32 -42.72 2.97
CA TYR A 196 -13.02 -41.46 3.16
C TYR A 196 -13.12 -40.70 1.83
N LYS A 197 -14.33 -40.37 1.41
CA LYS A 197 -14.58 -39.56 0.21
C LYS A 197 -15.49 -38.39 0.56
N VAL A 198 -15.02 -37.16 0.30
CA VAL A 198 -15.79 -35.93 0.49
C VAL A 198 -16.35 -35.45 -0.85
N THR A 199 -17.62 -35.07 -0.89
CA THR A 199 -18.26 -34.51 -2.10
C THR A 199 -18.09 -33.01 -2.22
N GLU A 200 -18.47 -32.43 -3.36
CA GLU A 200 -18.47 -30.98 -3.56
C GLU A 200 -19.51 -30.24 -2.72
N GLU A 201 -20.56 -30.93 -2.27
CA GLU A 201 -21.53 -30.42 -1.30
C GLU A 201 -21.03 -30.53 0.14
N GLY A 202 -19.93 -31.25 0.36
CA GLY A 202 -19.28 -31.44 1.65
C GLY A 202 -19.74 -32.65 2.44
N ASP A 203 -20.51 -33.56 1.84
CA ASP A 203 -20.88 -34.83 2.47
C ASP A 203 -19.68 -35.79 2.48
N MET A 204 -19.56 -36.62 3.52
CA MET A 204 -18.52 -37.63 3.65
C MET A 204 -19.08 -39.05 3.56
N PHE A 205 -18.53 -39.83 2.64
CA PHE A 205 -18.76 -41.26 2.51
C PHE A 205 -17.61 -42.04 3.14
N ILE A 206 -17.94 -43.03 3.95
CA ILE A 206 -17.00 -43.99 4.55
C ILE A 206 -17.31 -45.36 3.98
N LYS A 207 -16.38 -45.88 3.16
CA LYS A 207 -16.41 -47.23 2.60
C LYS A 207 -15.94 -48.29 3.59
#